data_AF-A0A3P5YU91-F1
#
_entry.id   AF-A0A3P5YU91-F1
#
_cell.length_a   1.000
_cell.length_b   1.000
_cell.length_c   1.000
_cell.angle_alpha   90.00
_cell.angle_beta   90.00
_cell.angle_gamma   90.00
#
_symmetry.space_group_name_H-M   'P 1'
#
loop_
_entity.id
_entity.type
_entity.pdbx_description
1 polymer ?
#
loop_
_entity_poly.entity_id
_entity_poly.type
_entity_poly.pdbx_seq_one_letter_code
_entity_poly.pdbx_strand_id
1 'polypeptide(L)'
;MTKSKQSETTVRRRTRSAGEELPECPPAKQQRYPGMWGQFSDGVPSSVLPRTLFAYGAYPTKLRVNIYSKSHVIGSVAAALRGMVAMDTLMASQFRGLFELPVVRCQNSTKLIGCLLSRQLVTACRHEFWFTFGPDPLRFSLDELRDVTGLNCRAFDVQDSEASESVPPTMWNKLFDTAVGKITVLSVLRMLGNKYLAVEKWLPLALIPLVDGVLCPSSKDLKLTPRYVEMLSDVENFLAYPWGRESFLTTVPRFLPPLVVAPRENPLQVTRDRLSQKTTVCYGFPLALQLFLFDALALRSRLFSQSTK
;
A
#
# COMPACT_ATOMS: atom_id res chain seq x y z
N MET A 1 64.33 -26.68 -45.47
CA MET A 1 64.26 -25.24 -45.13
C MET A 1 62.94 -24.77 -45.70
N THR A 2 61.90 -24.43 -44.94
CA THR A 2 61.79 -23.34 -43.96
C THR A 2 60.67 -23.64 -42.95
N LYS A 3 60.82 -23.03 -41.76
CA LYS A 3 60.13 -23.35 -40.50
C LYS A 3 58.68 -22.85 -40.46
N SER A 4 57.79 -23.70 -39.94
CA SER A 4 56.47 -23.33 -39.42
C SER A 4 56.62 -22.46 -38.16
N LYS A 5 55.95 -21.31 -38.12
CA LYS A 5 55.82 -20.48 -36.91
C LYS A 5 54.41 -20.69 -36.34
N GLN A 6 54.33 -21.46 -35.26
CA GLN A 6 53.20 -21.43 -34.34
C GLN A 6 53.21 -20.09 -33.60
N SER A 7 52.10 -19.37 -33.63
CA SER A 7 51.89 -18.17 -32.82
C SER A 7 51.19 -18.58 -31.53
N GLU A 8 51.94 -18.72 -30.45
CA GLU A 8 51.42 -18.82 -29.09
C GLU A 8 50.68 -17.53 -28.73
N THR A 9 49.36 -17.62 -28.56
CA THR A 9 48.57 -16.55 -27.95
C THR A 9 48.40 -16.89 -26.47
N THR A 10 49.19 -16.23 -25.64
CA THR A 10 49.19 -16.31 -24.18
C THR A 10 47.81 -15.99 -23.61
N VAL A 11 47.13 -17.01 -23.07
CA VAL A 11 45.91 -16.88 -22.28
C VAL A 11 46.26 -16.19 -20.95
N ARG A 12 45.98 -14.89 -20.84
CA ARG A 12 46.00 -14.19 -19.56
C ARG A 12 44.83 -14.69 -18.72
N ARG A 13 45.10 -15.66 -17.83
CA ARG A 13 44.23 -16.02 -16.70
C ARG A 13 43.98 -14.75 -15.87
N ARG A 14 42.74 -14.25 -15.87
CA ARG A 14 42.27 -13.32 -14.84
C ARG A 14 42.09 -14.14 -13.56
N THR A 15 42.87 -13.80 -12.55
CA THR A 15 42.75 -14.23 -11.16
C THR A 15 41.34 -13.90 -10.66
N ARG A 16 40.61 -14.93 -10.20
CA ARG A 16 39.38 -14.79 -9.42
C ARG A 16 39.75 -14.11 -8.11
N SER A 17 39.31 -12.87 -7.91
CA SER A 17 39.33 -12.24 -6.60
C SER A 17 38.20 -12.82 -5.76
N ALA A 18 38.53 -13.12 -4.51
CA ALA A 18 37.69 -13.75 -3.52
C ALA A 18 36.59 -12.80 -3.00
N GLY A 19 35.41 -13.39 -2.75
CA GLY A 19 34.49 -13.10 -1.64
C GLY A 19 34.08 -11.65 -1.37
N GLU A 20 33.00 -11.20 -2.02
CA GLU A 20 31.99 -10.37 -1.36
C GLU A 20 30.70 -11.19 -1.31
N GLU A 21 30.45 -11.83 -0.16
CA GLU A 21 29.17 -12.45 0.16
C GLU A 21 28.11 -11.33 0.32
N LEU A 22 27.15 -11.32 -0.60
CA LEU A 22 25.87 -10.63 -0.42
C LEU A 22 25.18 -11.24 0.81
N PRO A 23 24.66 -10.44 1.76
CA PRO A 23 23.90 -11.00 2.87
C PRO A 23 22.62 -11.65 2.32
N GLU A 24 22.56 -12.98 2.43
CA GLU A 24 21.38 -13.78 2.13
C GLU A 24 20.17 -13.27 2.90
N CYS A 25 19.05 -13.10 2.20
CA CYS A 25 17.77 -12.75 2.79
C CYS A 25 17.29 -13.95 3.63
N PRO A 26 17.03 -13.80 4.95
CA PRO A 26 16.61 -14.94 5.76
C PRO A 26 15.19 -15.39 5.34
N PRO A 27 14.91 -16.71 5.34
CA PRO A 27 13.62 -17.24 4.92
C PRO A 27 12.51 -16.82 5.89
N ALA A 28 11.34 -16.52 5.32
CA ALA A 28 10.13 -16.19 6.07
C ALA A 28 9.71 -17.36 6.98
N LYS A 29 10.11 -17.29 8.24
CA LYS A 29 9.57 -18.13 9.31
C LYS A 29 8.60 -17.30 10.15
N GLN A 30 7.38 -17.84 10.26
CA GLN A 30 6.26 -17.39 11.07
C GLN A 30 6.72 -16.76 12.40
N GLN A 31 6.50 -15.46 12.58
CA GLN A 31 6.48 -14.86 13.91
C GLN A 31 5.09 -15.09 14.50
N ARG A 32 4.92 -16.21 15.22
CA ARG A 32 3.91 -16.33 16.27
C ARG A 32 4.16 -15.20 17.27
N TYR A 33 3.18 -14.34 17.51
CA TYR A 33 3.24 -13.29 18.52
C TYR A 33 3.04 -13.92 19.92
N PRO A 34 4.05 -13.94 20.80
CA PRO A 34 3.82 -14.17 22.22
C PRO A 34 3.32 -12.86 22.83
N GLY A 35 2.28 -12.93 23.64
CA GLY A 35 1.67 -11.78 24.29
C GLY A 35 2.67 -11.00 25.15
N MET A 36 2.92 -9.75 24.78
CA MET A 36 3.63 -8.78 25.63
C MET A 36 2.61 -7.74 26.08
N TRP A 37 1.81 -8.13 27.07
CA TRP A 37 1.04 -7.21 27.90
C TRP A 37 2.00 -6.58 28.89
N GLY A 38 2.31 -5.29 28.70
CA GLY A 38 3.23 -4.58 29.59
C GLY A 38 3.28 -3.09 29.31
N GLN A 39 2.53 -2.33 30.12
CA GLN A 39 2.73 -0.92 30.45
C GLN A 39 2.49 0.12 29.32
N PHE A 40 1.22 0.30 28.96
CA PHE A 40 0.71 1.58 28.48
C PHE A 40 -0.51 2.00 29.30
N SER A 41 -0.33 2.18 30.61
CA SER A 41 -1.27 2.96 31.42
C SER A 41 -0.62 3.33 32.74
N ASP A 42 0.05 4.48 32.76
CA ASP A 42 0.26 5.22 34.00
C ASP A 42 -0.78 6.35 34.03
N GLY A 43 -1.90 6.09 34.71
CA GLY A 43 -2.67 7.05 35.50
C GLY A 43 -3.01 8.44 34.92
N VAL A 44 -3.42 8.56 33.66
CA VAL A 44 -3.94 9.85 33.15
C VAL A 44 -5.48 9.87 33.24
N PRO A 45 -6.09 10.88 33.90
CA PRO A 45 -7.54 11.00 33.99
C PRO A 45 -8.20 11.19 32.61
N SER A 46 -9.43 10.67 32.47
CA SER A 46 -10.29 10.66 31.27
C SER A 46 -10.55 12.01 30.59
N SER A 47 -10.05 13.12 31.13
CA SER A 47 -10.23 14.49 30.62
C SER A 47 -9.06 15.02 29.79
N VAL A 48 -7.99 14.23 29.61
CA VAL A 48 -6.79 14.67 28.87
C VAL A 48 -6.86 14.12 27.44
N LEU A 49 -6.96 15.02 26.46
CA LEU A 49 -6.83 14.65 25.05
C LEU A 49 -5.50 13.91 24.84
N PRO A 50 -5.48 12.85 24.00
CA PRO A 50 -4.26 12.08 23.79
C PRO A 50 -3.08 12.99 23.41
N ARG A 51 -1.87 12.67 23.89
CA ARG A 51 -0.70 13.52 23.65
C ARG A 51 -0.41 13.62 22.15
N THR A 52 -0.13 14.81 21.63
CA THR A 52 0.31 14.98 20.25
C THR A 52 1.74 14.45 20.07
N LEU A 53 2.06 13.88 18.89
CA LEU A 53 3.43 13.45 18.60
C LEU A 53 4.40 14.64 18.58
N PHE A 54 4.02 15.71 17.87
CA PHE A 54 4.73 16.98 17.86
C PHE A 54 3.93 18.02 18.65
N ALA A 55 4.62 18.90 19.38
CA ALA A 55 3.98 20.04 19.99
C ALA A 55 3.35 20.96 18.93
N TYR A 56 2.31 21.69 19.30
CA TYR A 56 1.67 22.65 18.40
C TYR A 56 2.70 23.66 17.87
N GLY A 57 2.75 23.84 16.55
CA GLY A 57 3.72 24.71 15.89
C GLY A 57 5.11 24.11 15.66
N ALA A 58 5.44 22.97 16.28
CA ALA A 58 6.73 22.28 16.12
C ALA A 58 6.70 21.20 15.01
N TYR A 59 5.87 21.39 13.98
CA TYR A 59 5.69 20.40 12.92
C TYR A 59 6.87 20.42 11.92
N PRO A 60 7.29 19.27 11.38
CA PRO A 60 8.27 19.21 10.30
C PRO A 60 7.82 20.01 9.07
N THR A 61 8.62 20.99 8.64
CA THR A 61 8.31 21.85 7.48
C THR A 61 8.89 21.33 6.17
N LYS A 62 9.92 20.48 6.24
CA LYS A 62 10.67 19.97 5.08
C LYS A 62 10.25 18.56 4.63
N LEU A 63 9.29 17.94 5.32
CA LEU A 63 8.86 16.57 5.06
C LEU A 63 8.24 16.43 3.66
N ARG A 64 8.78 15.53 2.85
CA ARG A 64 8.18 15.12 1.57
C ARG A 64 7.69 13.69 1.67
N VAL A 65 6.39 13.50 1.55
CA VAL A 65 5.79 12.17 1.51
C VAL A 65 5.88 11.60 0.09
N ASN A 66 6.46 10.41 -0.05
CA ASN A 66 6.52 9.66 -1.28
C ASN A 66 5.43 8.58 -1.26
N ILE A 67 4.34 8.86 -1.98
CA ILE A 67 3.16 7.97 -2.05
C ILE A 67 3.32 7.06 -3.27
N TYR A 68 3.35 5.75 -3.03
CA TYR A 68 3.49 4.78 -4.12
C TYR A 68 2.18 4.57 -4.86
N SER A 69 1.04 4.63 -4.17
CA SER A 69 -0.30 4.53 -4.77
C SER A 69 -0.51 5.55 -5.89
N LYS A 70 -0.95 5.05 -7.05
CA LYS A 70 -1.18 5.82 -8.26
C LYS A 70 -2.67 5.87 -8.58
N SER A 71 -3.35 6.82 -7.98
CA SER A 71 -4.80 6.96 -8.12
C SER A 71 -5.29 7.14 -9.57
N HIS A 72 -4.47 7.72 -10.46
CA HIS A 72 -4.78 7.84 -11.89
C HIS A 72 -4.98 6.48 -12.60
N VAL A 73 -4.43 5.39 -12.04
CA VAL A 73 -4.59 4.03 -12.57
C VAL A 73 -6.07 3.63 -12.64
N ILE A 74 -6.90 4.08 -11.69
CA ILE A 74 -8.36 3.85 -11.71
C ILE A 74 -8.96 4.40 -13.01
N GLY A 75 -8.60 5.63 -13.38
CA GLY A 75 -9.07 6.26 -14.61
C GLY A 75 -8.56 5.56 -15.87
N SER A 76 -7.31 5.08 -15.87
CA SER A 76 -6.76 4.29 -16.97
C SER A 76 -7.49 2.96 -17.17
N VAL A 77 -7.80 2.25 -16.07
CA VAL A 77 -8.59 1.01 -16.13
C VAL A 77 -10.01 1.28 -16.62
N ALA A 78 -10.69 2.32 -16.09
CA ALA A 78 -12.04 2.69 -16.53
C ALA A 78 -12.08 3.07 -18.02
N ALA A 79 -11.07 3.78 -18.51
CA ALA A 79 -10.96 4.13 -19.93
C ALA A 79 -10.74 2.89 -20.80
N ALA A 80 -9.86 1.97 -20.37
CA ALA A 80 -9.57 0.75 -21.11
C ALA A 80 -10.78 -0.19 -21.18
N LEU A 81 -11.60 -0.27 -20.12
CA LEU A 81 -12.76 -1.16 -20.02
C LEU A 81 -14.07 -0.58 -20.54
N ARG A 82 -14.06 0.61 -21.12
CA ARG A 82 -15.29 1.32 -21.52
C ARG A 82 -16.15 0.47 -22.46
N GLY A 83 -17.39 0.20 -22.04
CA GLY A 83 -18.38 -0.55 -22.83
C GLY A 83 -18.15 -2.05 -22.88
N MET A 84 -17.27 -2.60 -22.03
CA MET A 84 -17.02 -4.04 -21.94
C MET A 84 -17.68 -4.66 -20.72
N VAL A 85 -18.08 -5.93 -20.82
CA VAL A 85 -18.69 -6.72 -19.73
C VAL A 85 -17.79 -6.75 -18.48
N ALA A 86 -16.47 -6.72 -18.66
CA ALA A 86 -15.52 -6.65 -17.55
C ALA A 86 -15.72 -5.39 -16.67
N MET A 87 -16.16 -4.27 -17.25
CA MET A 87 -16.49 -3.07 -16.47
C MET A 87 -17.75 -3.29 -15.64
N ASP A 88 -18.77 -3.94 -16.20
CA ASP A 88 -20.01 -4.25 -15.48
C ASP A 88 -19.73 -5.17 -14.28
N THR A 89 -18.85 -6.17 -14.45
CA THR A 89 -18.39 -7.02 -13.34
C THR A 89 -17.67 -6.21 -12.26
N LEU A 90 -16.80 -5.26 -12.62
CA LEU A 90 -16.14 -4.41 -11.63
C LEU A 90 -17.13 -3.53 -10.87
N MET A 91 -18.12 -2.95 -11.57
CA MET A 91 -19.16 -2.12 -10.97
C MET A 91 -20.14 -2.91 -10.10
N ALA A 92 -20.29 -4.21 -10.34
CA ALA A 92 -21.05 -5.13 -9.49
C ALA A 92 -20.24 -5.67 -8.29
N SER A 93 -18.94 -5.36 -8.20
CA SER A 93 -18.04 -5.85 -7.16
C SER A 93 -17.73 -4.79 -6.09
N GLN A 94 -16.94 -5.17 -5.07
CA GLN A 94 -16.44 -4.23 -4.06
C GLN A 94 -15.59 -3.08 -4.64
N PHE A 95 -15.03 -3.24 -5.85
CA PHE A 95 -14.21 -2.21 -6.49
C PHE A 95 -15.02 -1.04 -7.04
N ARG A 96 -16.36 -1.15 -7.10
CA ARG A 96 -17.28 -0.08 -7.52
C ARG A 96 -16.94 1.25 -6.86
N GLY A 97 -16.73 1.25 -5.55
CA GLY A 97 -16.45 2.46 -4.78
C GLY A 97 -15.26 3.24 -5.34
N LEU A 98 -14.20 2.55 -5.80
CA LEU A 98 -13.02 3.18 -6.38
C LEU A 98 -13.33 4.00 -7.65
N PHE A 99 -14.31 3.59 -8.44
CA PHE A 99 -14.72 4.28 -9.66
C PHE A 99 -15.72 5.42 -9.40
N GLU A 100 -16.40 5.39 -8.25
CA GLU A 100 -17.29 6.47 -7.79
C GLU A 100 -16.53 7.56 -7.03
N LEU A 101 -15.33 7.26 -6.53
CA LEU A 101 -14.46 8.23 -5.90
C LEU A 101 -14.19 9.40 -6.88
N PRO A 102 -14.07 10.65 -6.39
CA PRO A 102 -13.74 11.81 -7.20
C PRO A 102 -12.24 11.81 -7.60
N VAL A 103 -11.66 10.65 -7.93
CA VAL A 103 -10.21 10.43 -8.09
C VAL A 103 -9.60 11.31 -9.19
N VAL A 104 -10.35 11.58 -10.25
CA VAL A 104 -9.93 12.47 -11.34
C VAL A 104 -9.76 13.91 -10.84
N ARG A 105 -10.46 14.28 -9.77
CA ARG A 105 -10.42 15.61 -9.13
C ARG A 105 -9.59 15.63 -7.84
N CYS A 106 -9.36 14.49 -7.21
CA CYS A 106 -8.72 14.36 -5.90
C CYS A 106 -7.52 13.42 -5.97
N GLN A 107 -6.41 13.91 -6.53
CA GLN A 107 -5.13 13.21 -6.45
C GLN A 107 -4.58 13.20 -5.02
N ASN A 108 -3.73 12.22 -4.72
CA ASN A 108 -3.02 12.14 -3.45
C ASN A 108 -2.21 13.43 -3.19
N SER A 109 -2.55 14.17 -2.13
CA SER A 109 -1.80 15.35 -1.70
C SER A 109 -0.73 14.95 -0.69
N THR A 110 0.52 14.90 -1.16
CA THR A 110 1.68 14.59 -0.31
C THR A 110 1.85 15.58 0.85
N LYS A 111 1.50 16.85 0.63
CA LYS A 111 1.49 17.89 1.66
C LYS A 111 0.42 17.61 2.70
N LEU A 112 -0.81 17.31 2.27
CA LEU A 112 -1.91 17.05 3.20
C LEU A 112 -1.62 15.81 4.04
N ILE A 113 -1.26 14.69 3.42
CA ILE A 113 -0.89 13.46 4.14
C ILE A 113 0.27 13.75 5.11
N GLY A 114 1.32 14.46 4.68
CA GLY A 114 2.42 14.85 5.56
C GLY A 114 1.98 15.69 6.77
N CYS A 115 1.03 16.62 6.56
CA CYS A 115 0.43 17.40 7.65
C CYS A 115 -0.35 16.51 8.62
N LEU A 116 -1.14 15.56 8.13
CA LEU A 116 -1.92 14.64 8.99
C LEU A 116 -0.99 13.75 9.83
N LEU A 117 0.06 13.19 9.23
CA LEU A 117 1.06 12.40 9.95
C LEU A 117 1.78 13.20 11.04
N SER A 118 2.08 14.47 10.76
CA SER A 118 2.75 15.35 11.74
C SER A 118 1.82 15.77 12.88
N ARG A 119 0.50 15.71 12.68
CA ARG A 119 -0.53 16.08 13.66
C ARG A 119 -1.13 14.88 14.39
N GLN A 120 -0.45 13.73 14.32
CA GLN A 120 -0.93 12.51 14.94
C GLN A 120 -1.01 12.63 16.47
N LEU A 121 -1.99 11.95 17.03
CA LEU A 121 -2.20 11.76 18.45
C LEU A 121 -1.64 10.40 18.85
N VAL A 122 -0.91 10.36 19.96
CA VAL A 122 -0.31 9.15 20.51
C VAL A 122 -1.38 8.38 21.27
N THR A 123 -1.74 7.21 20.77
CA THR A 123 -2.73 6.31 21.38
C THR A 123 -2.14 4.92 21.56
N ALA A 124 -2.74 4.13 22.46
CA ALA A 124 -2.40 2.72 22.64
C ALA A 124 -3.02 1.82 21.56
N CYS A 125 -4.01 2.33 20.80
CA CYS A 125 -4.73 1.60 19.76
C CYS A 125 -3.86 1.41 18.51
N ARG A 126 -3.52 0.16 18.19
CA ARG A 126 -2.57 -0.18 17.10
C ARG A 126 -3.19 -0.21 15.69
N HIS A 127 -4.51 -0.12 15.60
CA HIS A 127 -5.25 -0.18 14.33
C HIS A 127 -6.13 1.07 14.14
N GLU A 128 -5.77 2.15 14.79
CA GLU A 128 -6.47 3.43 14.66
C GLU A 128 -5.43 4.53 14.50
N PHE A 129 -5.56 5.31 13.44
CA PHE A 129 -4.76 6.49 13.23
C PHE A 129 -5.52 7.71 13.74
N TRP A 130 -5.07 8.26 14.85
CA TRP A 130 -5.65 9.45 15.45
C TRP A 130 -4.82 10.67 15.08
N PHE A 131 -5.48 11.77 14.71
CA PHE A 131 -4.83 13.03 14.36
C PHE A 131 -5.73 14.22 14.68
N THR A 132 -5.13 15.42 14.73
CA THR A 132 -5.89 16.66 14.93
C THR A 132 -6.07 17.41 13.62
N PHE A 133 -7.28 17.93 13.41
CA PHE A 133 -7.56 18.90 12.37
C PHE A 133 -8.29 20.10 12.98
N GLY A 134 -7.61 21.24 13.02
CA GLY A 134 -8.05 22.34 13.89
C GLY A 134 -7.98 21.91 15.37
N PRO A 135 -9.00 22.22 16.19
CA PRO A 135 -9.06 21.79 17.58
C PRO A 135 -9.53 20.34 17.76
N ASP A 136 -10.14 19.74 16.73
CA ASP A 136 -10.87 18.48 16.90
C ASP A 136 -9.97 17.27 16.65
N PRO A 137 -10.03 16.25 17.54
CA PRO A 137 -9.46 14.94 17.24
C PRO A 137 -10.32 14.22 16.18
N LEU A 138 -9.65 13.59 15.24
CA LEU A 138 -10.24 12.71 14.24
C LEU A 138 -9.60 11.33 14.36
N ARG A 139 -10.42 10.30 14.14
CA ARG A 139 -10.02 8.90 14.16
C ARG A 139 -10.21 8.30 12.78
N PHE A 140 -9.15 7.74 12.23
CA PHE A 140 -9.19 6.93 11.02
C PHE A 140 -8.91 5.48 11.38
N SER A 141 -9.94 4.64 11.34
CA SER A 141 -9.86 3.20 11.57
C SER A 141 -10.32 2.43 10.32
N LEU A 142 -10.41 1.12 10.45
CA LEU A 142 -10.88 0.25 9.39
C LEU A 142 -12.34 0.57 9.00
N ASP A 143 -13.16 1.02 9.95
CA ASP A 143 -14.54 1.41 9.69
C ASP A 143 -14.61 2.64 8.78
N GLU A 144 -13.86 3.70 9.10
CA GLU A 144 -13.83 4.89 8.26
C GLU A 144 -13.23 4.61 6.87
N LEU A 145 -12.27 3.68 6.76
CA LEU A 145 -11.78 3.23 5.46
C LEU A 145 -12.89 2.53 4.66
N ARG A 146 -13.64 1.62 5.29
CA ARG A 146 -14.78 0.93 4.65
C ARG A 146 -15.82 1.93 4.18
N ASP A 147 -16.20 2.87 5.02
CA ASP A 147 -17.30 3.80 4.73
C ASP A 147 -16.94 4.74 3.57
N VAL A 148 -15.67 5.15 3.47
CA VAL A 148 -15.18 6.03 2.39
C VAL A 148 -14.94 5.30 1.07
N THR A 149 -14.49 4.04 1.13
CA THR A 149 -14.04 3.32 -0.08
C THR A 149 -15.01 2.26 -0.59
N GLY A 150 -15.93 1.80 0.26
CA GLY A 150 -16.82 0.66 -0.01
C GLY A 150 -16.10 -0.71 -0.07
N LEU A 151 -14.79 -0.76 0.20
CA LEU A 151 -14.01 -2.00 0.10
C LEU A 151 -14.34 -2.98 1.23
N ASN A 152 -14.23 -4.27 0.91
CA ASN A 152 -14.45 -5.32 1.89
C ASN A 152 -13.35 -5.30 2.96
N CYS A 153 -13.77 -5.18 4.22
CA CYS A 153 -12.90 -5.09 5.39
C CYS A 153 -13.11 -6.26 6.38
N ARG A 154 -13.77 -7.35 5.95
CA ARG A 154 -13.94 -8.56 6.78
C ARG A 154 -12.60 -9.13 7.25
N ALA A 155 -12.61 -9.95 8.30
CA ALA A 155 -11.41 -10.66 8.74
C ALA A 155 -10.90 -11.60 7.64
N PHE A 156 -9.59 -11.85 7.62
CA PHE A 156 -9.01 -12.88 6.76
C PHE A 156 -9.47 -14.26 7.20
N ASP A 157 -9.83 -15.11 6.25
CA ASP A 157 -10.07 -16.52 6.53
C ASP A 157 -8.74 -17.26 6.73
N VAL A 158 -8.80 -18.48 7.27
CA VAL A 158 -7.60 -19.35 7.42
C VAL A 158 -6.94 -19.57 6.05
N GLN A 159 -7.75 -19.74 4.99
CA GLN A 159 -7.29 -19.90 3.62
C GLN A 159 -6.62 -18.64 3.05
N ASP A 160 -7.04 -17.44 3.48
CA ASP A 160 -6.39 -16.18 3.08
C ASP A 160 -4.98 -16.06 3.67
N SER A 161 -4.75 -16.69 4.84
CA SER A 161 -3.49 -16.68 5.59
C SER A 161 -2.52 -17.79 5.19
N GLU A 162 -3.02 -18.93 4.69
CA GLU A 162 -2.22 -20.12 4.33
C GLU A 162 -1.80 -20.20 2.86
N ALA A 163 -1.99 -19.15 2.06
CA ALA A 163 -1.50 -19.09 0.68
C ALA A 163 0.02 -18.84 0.62
N SER A 164 0.82 -19.75 1.19
CA SER A 164 2.29 -19.79 1.07
C SER A 164 2.83 -21.20 0.81
N GLU A 165 2.04 -22.11 0.25
CA GLU A 165 2.63 -23.26 -0.43
C GLU A 165 3.02 -22.86 -1.85
N SER A 166 4.23 -23.25 -2.24
CA SER A 166 4.89 -22.95 -3.51
C SER A 166 4.18 -23.64 -4.67
N VAL A 167 2.95 -23.21 -4.97
CA VAL A 167 2.26 -23.56 -6.21
C VAL A 167 3.08 -22.94 -7.36
N PRO A 168 3.48 -23.71 -8.37
CA PRO A 168 4.13 -23.16 -9.56
C PRO A 168 3.27 -22.02 -10.13
N PRO A 169 3.87 -20.91 -10.61
CA PRO A 169 3.11 -19.74 -11.05
C PRO A 169 2.27 -20.07 -12.29
N THR A 170 1.01 -20.47 -12.10
CA THR A 170 0.14 -20.97 -13.19
C THR A 170 -0.60 -19.83 -13.84
N MET A 171 -1.20 -18.94 -13.04
CA MET A 171 -1.94 -17.80 -13.57
C MET A 171 -0.99 -16.75 -14.14
N TRP A 172 0.16 -16.54 -13.50
CA TRP A 172 1.18 -15.64 -14.03
C TRP A 172 1.61 -16.03 -15.45
N ASN A 173 1.89 -17.31 -15.69
CA ASN A 173 2.28 -17.81 -17.01
C ASN A 173 1.14 -17.64 -18.02
N LYS A 174 -0.11 -17.95 -17.64
CA LYS A 174 -1.28 -17.72 -18.49
C LYS A 174 -1.44 -16.26 -18.92
N LEU A 175 -1.19 -15.31 -18.02
CA LEU A 175 -1.37 -13.89 -18.29
C LEU A 175 -0.20 -13.27 -19.05
N PHE A 176 1.04 -13.56 -18.66
CA PHE A 176 2.22 -12.84 -19.11
C PHE A 176 3.23 -13.65 -19.91
N ASP A 177 3.23 -14.98 -19.80
CA ASP A 177 4.22 -15.87 -20.42
C ASP A 177 5.69 -15.40 -20.24
N THR A 178 6.01 -14.87 -19.06
CA THR A 178 7.32 -14.27 -18.75
C THR A 178 7.73 -14.57 -17.31
N ALA A 179 9.04 -14.50 -17.04
CA ALA A 179 9.57 -14.67 -15.69
C ALA A 179 9.02 -13.64 -14.69
N VAL A 180 8.76 -14.11 -13.46
CA VAL A 180 8.27 -13.30 -12.35
C VAL A 180 9.19 -12.11 -12.06
N GLY A 181 8.60 -10.96 -11.72
CA GLY A 181 9.34 -9.74 -11.33
C GLY A 181 9.78 -8.83 -12.48
N LYS A 182 9.50 -9.21 -13.74
CA LYS A 182 9.73 -8.36 -14.93
C LYS A 182 8.55 -7.46 -15.30
N ILE A 183 7.36 -7.75 -14.77
CA ILE A 183 6.12 -7.05 -15.11
C ILE A 183 5.79 -6.00 -14.04
N THR A 184 5.32 -4.84 -14.52
CA THR A 184 4.86 -3.72 -13.68
C THR A 184 3.40 -3.40 -14.00
N VAL A 185 2.75 -2.66 -13.12
CA VAL A 185 1.39 -2.11 -13.35
C VAL A 185 1.33 -1.34 -14.67
N LEU A 186 2.37 -0.58 -15.02
CA LEU A 186 2.43 0.15 -16.30
C LEU A 186 2.44 -0.80 -17.50
N SER A 187 3.15 -1.92 -17.42
CA SER A 187 3.14 -2.95 -18.46
C SER A 187 1.74 -3.53 -18.65
N VAL A 188 1.03 -3.81 -17.55
CA VAL A 188 -0.36 -4.32 -17.60
C VAL A 188 -1.31 -3.30 -18.22
N LEU A 189 -1.20 -2.02 -17.86
CA LEU A 189 -2.00 -0.95 -18.48
C LEU A 189 -1.75 -0.84 -19.99
N ARG A 190 -0.52 -1.08 -20.47
CA ARG A 190 -0.22 -1.17 -21.90
C ARG A 190 -0.88 -2.38 -22.56
N MET A 191 -0.93 -3.53 -21.87
CA MET A 191 -1.61 -4.72 -22.37
C MET A 191 -3.12 -4.51 -22.51
N LEU A 192 -3.74 -3.81 -21.55
CA LEU A 192 -5.16 -3.39 -21.64
C LEU A 192 -5.42 -2.40 -22.79
N GLY A 193 -4.39 -1.75 -23.34
CA GLY A 193 -4.50 -0.95 -24.55
C GLY A 193 -4.48 -1.75 -25.85
N ASN A 194 -4.21 -3.06 -25.80
CA ASN A 194 -4.15 -3.90 -26.99
C ASN A 194 -5.55 -4.39 -27.39
N LYS A 195 -6.04 -3.92 -28.54
CA LYS A 195 -7.33 -4.33 -29.12
C LYS A 195 -7.47 -5.83 -29.42
N TYR A 196 -6.36 -6.56 -29.53
CA TYR A 196 -6.35 -8.00 -29.80
C TYR A 196 -6.20 -8.84 -28.54
N LEU A 197 -6.37 -8.24 -27.35
CA LEU A 197 -6.33 -8.96 -26.09
C LEU A 197 -7.52 -9.92 -26.00
N ALA A 198 -7.23 -11.18 -25.67
CA ALA A 198 -8.25 -12.22 -25.48
C ALA A 198 -9.28 -11.81 -24.42
N VAL A 199 -10.57 -12.06 -24.69
CA VAL A 199 -11.72 -11.61 -23.86
C VAL A 199 -11.56 -12.02 -22.38
N GLU A 200 -11.11 -13.25 -22.14
CA GLU A 200 -10.87 -13.82 -20.81
C GLU A 200 -9.77 -13.11 -19.99
N LYS A 201 -8.85 -12.38 -20.63
CA LYS A 201 -7.74 -11.69 -19.96
C LYS A 201 -8.11 -10.29 -19.46
N TRP A 202 -9.19 -9.70 -19.95
CA TRP A 202 -9.55 -8.31 -19.65
C TRP A 202 -9.80 -8.07 -18.17
N LEU A 203 -10.64 -8.90 -17.54
CA LEU A 203 -10.99 -8.73 -16.13
C LEU A 203 -9.79 -8.99 -15.19
N PRO A 204 -9.05 -10.11 -15.30
CA PRO A 204 -7.85 -10.33 -14.47
C PRO A 204 -6.81 -9.22 -14.62
N LEU A 205 -6.53 -8.78 -15.86
CA LEU A 205 -5.56 -7.72 -16.11
C LEU A 205 -6.04 -6.35 -15.62
N ALA A 206 -7.34 -6.11 -15.51
CA ALA A 206 -7.88 -4.88 -14.94
C ALA A 206 -7.83 -4.86 -13.41
N LEU A 207 -8.00 -6.01 -12.75
CA LEU A 207 -7.96 -6.14 -11.29
C LEU A 207 -6.55 -5.91 -10.72
N ILE A 208 -5.50 -6.38 -11.42
CA ILE A 208 -4.11 -6.26 -10.98
C ILE A 208 -3.70 -4.79 -10.72
N PRO A 209 -3.87 -3.84 -11.67
CA PRO A 209 -3.57 -2.42 -11.46
C PRO A 209 -4.35 -1.78 -10.31
N LEU A 210 -5.59 -2.22 -10.05
CA LEU A 210 -6.36 -1.69 -8.91
C LEU A 210 -5.70 -2.10 -7.60
N VAL A 211 -5.28 -3.36 -7.47
CA VAL A 211 -4.61 -3.83 -6.26
C VAL A 211 -3.17 -3.33 -6.16
N ASP A 212 -2.27 -3.75 -7.07
CA ASP A 212 -0.84 -3.44 -7.00
C ASP A 212 -0.52 -1.97 -7.33
N GLY A 213 -1.39 -1.29 -8.07
CA GLY A 213 -1.18 0.12 -8.45
C GLY A 213 -1.82 1.12 -7.48
N VAL A 214 -2.92 0.74 -6.82
CA VAL A 214 -3.72 1.68 -6.02
C VAL A 214 -3.80 1.26 -4.56
N LEU A 215 -4.26 0.04 -4.27
CA LEU A 215 -4.59 -0.39 -2.91
C LEU A 215 -3.39 -0.84 -2.08
N CYS A 216 -2.53 -1.67 -2.67
CA CYS A 216 -1.42 -2.35 -1.99
C CYS A 216 -0.10 -2.26 -2.80
N PRO A 217 0.36 -1.07 -3.19
CA PRO A 217 1.61 -0.93 -3.92
C PRO A 217 2.81 -1.34 -3.05
N SER A 218 3.48 -2.41 -3.47
CA SER A 218 4.62 -3.01 -2.77
C SER A 218 5.94 -2.25 -2.98
N SER A 219 6.08 -1.55 -4.11
CA SER A 219 7.33 -0.91 -4.52
C SER A 219 7.09 0.36 -5.35
N LYS A 220 8.11 1.22 -5.43
CA LYS A 220 8.05 2.47 -6.22
C LYS A 220 7.82 2.19 -7.71
N ASP A 221 8.37 1.09 -8.21
CA ASP A 221 8.29 0.68 -9.61
C ASP A 221 6.97 -0.04 -9.94
N LEU A 222 6.11 -0.25 -8.92
CA LEU A 222 4.82 -0.95 -9.04
C LEU A 222 4.99 -2.32 -9.70
N LYS A 223 5.98 -3.08 -9.24
CA LYS A 223 6.13 -4.49 -9.60
C LYS A 223 4.92 -5.26 -9.09
N LEU A 224 4.43 -6.17 -9.92
CA LEU A 224 3.27 -6.98 -9.55
C LEU A 224 3.63 -7.92 -8.40
N THR A 225 2.67 -8.12 -7.51
CA THR A 225 2.80 -9.07 -6.40
C THR A 225 2.37 -10.45 -6.88
N PRO A 226 3.26 -11.45 -6.94
CA PRO A 226 2.93 -12.77 -7.52
C PRO A 226 1.74 -13.43 -6.84
N ARG A 227 1.61 -13.28 -5.51
CA ARG A 227 0.47 -13.77 -4.73
C ARG A 227 -0.87 -13.24 -5.28
N TYR A 228 -0.96 -11.94 -5.55
CA TYR A 228 -2.19 -11.33 -6.05
C TYR A 228 -2.51 -11.81 -7.46
N VAL A 229 -1.50 -12.06 -8.29
CA VAL A 229 -1.69 -12.62 -9.63
C VAL A 229 -2.21 -14.07 -9.55
N GLU A 230 -1.65 -14.90 -8.67
CA GLU A 230 -2.10 -16.29 -8.53
C GLU A 230 -3.51 -16.42 -7.97
N MET A 231 -3.93 -15.50 -7.08
CA MET A 231 -5.32 -15.43 -6.58
C MET A 231 -6.35 -15.28 -7.70
N LEU A 232 -5.99 -14.74 -8.87
CA LEU A 232 -6.90 -14.59 -10.01
C LEU A 232 -7.26 -15.91 -10.68
N SER A 233 -6.62 -17.02 -10.28
CA SER A 233 -7.08 -18.38 -10.64
C SER A 233 -8.52 -18.63 -10.22
N ASP A 234 -8.96 -17.95 -9.15
CA ASP A 234 -10.35 -17.86 -8.73
C ASP A 234 -10.74 -16.38 -8.60
N VAL A 235 -11.35 -15.85 -9.67
CA VAL A 235 -11.76 -14.45 -9.73
C VAL A 235 -12.85 -14.14 -8.70
N GLU A 236 -13.74 -15.09 -8.38
CA GLU A 236 -14.80 -14.86 -7.39
C GLU A 236 -14.20 -14.68 -6.00
N ASN A 237 -13.26 -15.55 -5.62
CA ASN A 237 -12.53 -15.41 -4.37
C ASN A 237 -11.70 -14.12 -4.35
N PHE A 238 -11.04 -13.75 -5.46
CA PHE A 238 -10.35 -12.47 -5.57
C PHE A 238 -11.29 -11.28 -5.35
N LEU A 239 -12.48 -11.29 -5.95
CA LEU A 239 -13.48 -10.23 -5.79
C LEU A 239 -14.11 -10.20 -4.39
N ALA A 240 -14.09 -11.30 -3.64
CA ALA A 240 -14.59 -11.41 -2.26
C ALA A 240 -13.49 -11.17 -1.19
N TYR A 241 -12.21 -11.21 -1.57
CA TYR A 241 -11.07 -11.02 -0.67
C TYR A 241 -11.15 -9.67 0.07
N PRO A 242 -10.77 -9.58 1.36
CA PRO A 242 -10.84 -8.34 2.13
C PRO A 242 -9.76 -7.31 1.75
N TRP A 243 -9.81 -6.78 0.52
CA TRP A 243 -8.86 -5.80 -0.02
C TRP A 243 -8.80 -4.51 0.80
N GLY A 244 -9.92 -4.09 1.40
CA GLY A 244 -9.94 -2.94 2.31
C GLY A 244 -9.10 -3.18 3.55
N ARG A 245 -9.15 -4.38 4.14
CA ARG A 245 -8.30 -4.77 5.27
C ARG A 245 -6.84 -4.91 4.88
N GLU A 246 -6.54 -5.58 3.76
CA GLU A 246 -5.17 -5.72 3.24
C GLU A 246 -4.53 -4.34 3.00
N SER A 247 -5.27 -3.44 2.36
CA SER A 247 -4.82 -2.08 2.11
C SER A 247 -4.63 -1.29 3.40
N PHE A 248 -5.56 -1.40 4.35
CA PHE A 248 -5.46 -0.77 5.67
C PHE A 248 -4.20 -1.21 6.43
N LEU A 249 -3.94 -2.51 6.48
CA LEU A 249 -2.78 -3.10 7.14
C LEU A 249 -1.47 -2.78 6.42
N THR A 250 -1.52 -2.46 5.13
CA THR A 250 -0.34 -1.94 4.39
C THR A 250 -0.11 -0.45 4.68
N THR A 251 -1.18 0.31 4.93
CA THR A 251 -1.16 1.77 5.05
C THR A 251 -0.84 2.23 6.48
N VAL A 252 -1.64 1.80 7.45
CA VAL A 252 -1.67 2.37 8.81
C VAL A 252 -0.42 2.09 9.64
N PRO A 253 0.22 0.91 9.57
CA PRO A 253 1.49 0.69 10.27
C PRO A 253 2.60 1.66 9.85
N ARG A 254 2.51 2.24 8.65
CA ARG A 254 3.45 3.26 8.21
C ARG A 254 3.18 4.63 8.81
N PHE A 255 1.94 4.88 9.24
CA PHE A 255 1.56 6.11 9.92
C PHE A 255 1.92 6.04 11.40
N LEU A 256 1.70 4.88 12.00
CA LEU A 256 1.88 4.66 13.43
C LEU A 256 3.35 4.45 13.83
N PRO A 257 3.65 4.56 15.14
CA PRO A 257 4.91 4.10 15.71
C PRO A 257 5.17 2.61 15.44
N PRO A 258 6.42 2.23 15.14
CA PRO A 258 6.75 0.82 14.92
C PRO A 258 6.40 -0.04 16.13
N LEU A 259 5.84 -1.22 15.87
CA LEU A 259 5.49 -2.18 16.93
C LEU A 259 6.72 -2.87 17.52
N VAL A 260 7.77 -3.01 16.72
CA VAL A 260 9.04 -3.64 17.07
C VAL A 260 10.14 -2.63 16.80
N VAL A 261 10.93 -2.34 17.82
CA VAL A 261 12.10 -1.45 17.77
C VAL A 261 13.28 -2.16 18.44
N ALA A 262 14.51 -1.71 18.14
CA ALA A 262 15.69 -2.30 18.76
C ALA A 262 15.66 -2.12 20.29
N PRO A 263 16.33 -2.99 21.07
CA PRO A 263 16.44 -2.79 22.51
C PRO A 263 16.97 -1.38 22.81
N ARG A 264 16.26 -0.62 23.65
CA ARG A 264 16.53 0.79 24.06
C ARG A 264 16.03 1.89 23.10
N GLU A 265 15.41 1.55 21.98
CA GLU A 265 14.77 2.56 21.12
C GLU A 265 13.35 2.90 21.63
N ASN A 266 12.96 4.16 21.50
CA ASN A 266 11.60 4.61 21.77
C ASN A 266 10.81 4.68 20.45
N PRO A 267 9.70 3.91 20.28
CA PRO A 267 8.91 3.94 19.04
C PRO A 267 8.41 5.32 18.63
N LEU A 268 8.12 6.19 19.61
CA LEU A 268 7.70 7.57 19.35
C LEU A 268 8.86 8.41 18.82
N GLN A 269 10.07 8.19 19.33
CA GLN A 269 11.25 8.89 18.83
C GLN A 269 11.59 8.45 17.41
N VAL A 270 11.56 7.14 17.12
CA VAL A 270 11.75 6.62 15.75
C VAL A 270 10.74 7.26 14.78
N THR A 271 9.51 7.46 15.23
CA THR A 271 8.47 8.14 14.44
C THR A 271 8.78 9.61 14.22
N ARG A 272 9.20 10.33 15.26
CA ARG A 272 9.61 11.73 15.16
C ARG A 272 10.78 11.90 14.23
N ASP A 273 11.80 11.05 14.33
CA ASP A 273 12.99 11.10 13.49
C ASP A 273 12.61 10.85 12.03
N ARG A 274 11.81 9.81 11.77
CA ARG A 274 11.25 9.51 10.43
C ARG A 274 10.49 10.69 9.83
N LEU A 275 9.64 11.35 10.61
CA LEU A 275 8.85 12.49 10.11
C LEU A 275 9.66 13.80 10.05
N SER A 276 10.78 13.88 10.76
CA SER A 276 11.72 15.00 10.69
C SER A 276 12.72 14.88 9.54
N GLN A 277 12.85 13.69 8.94
CA GLN A 277 13.63 13.48 7.72
C GLN A 277 13.06 14.26 6.53
N LYS A 278 13.90 14.47 5.52
CA LYS A 278 13.52 15.16 4.27
C LYS A 278 12.43 14.39 3.50
N THR A 279 12.42 13.07 3.60
CA THR A 279 11.50 12.21 2.84
C THR A 279 11.02 11.04 3.68
N THR A 280 9.73 10.72 3.59
CA THR A 280 9.17 9.46 4.12
C THR A 280 8.35 8.77 3.04
N VAL A 281 8.32 7.43 3.06
CA VAL A 281 7.51 6.62 2.14
C VAL A 281 6.18 6.27 2.79
N CYS A 282 5.10 6.32 2.01
CA CYS A 282 3.77 5.82 2.37
C CYS A 282 3.33 4.77 1.35
N TYR A 283 3.07 3.57 1.87
CA TYR A 283 2.53 2.41 1.14
C TYR A 283 1.01 2.35 1.29
N GLY A 284 0.40 1.40 0.59
CA GLY A 284 -1.03 1.13 0.68
C GLY A 284 -1.86 2.22 -0.02
N PHE A 285 -3.00 2.61 0.56
CA PHE A 285 -3.95 3.55 -0.01
C PHE A 285 -4.17 4.82 0.84
N PRO A 286 -3.19 5.74 0.95
CA PRO A 286 -3.33 6.99 1.69
C PRO A 286 -4.46 7.90 1.20
N LEU A 287 -4.95 7.70 -0.03
CA LEU A 287 -6.08 8.48 -0.56
C LEU A 287 -7.34 8.29 0.30
N ALA A 288 -7.56 7.10 0.87
CA ALA A 288 -8.69 6.86 1.77
C ALA A 288 -8.66 7.80 3.00
N LEU A 289 -7.47 8.05 3.58
CA LEU A 289 -7.31 9.00 4.69
C LEU A 289 -7.62 10.44 4.27
N GLN A 290 -7.19 10.85 3.07
CA GLN A 290 -7.50 12.18 2.53
C GLN A 290 -9.00 12.36 2.27
N LEU A 291 -9.66 11.35 1.69
CA LEU A 291 -11.09 11.38 1.42
C LEU A 291 -11.91 11.39 2.71
N PHE A 292 -11.54 10.55 3.68
CA PHE A 292 -12.11 10.59 5.03
C PHE A 292 -12.09 12.00 5.63
N LEU A 293 -10.95 12.69 5.54
CA LEU A 293 -10.85 14.06 6.02
C LEU A 293 -11.83 14.98 5.29
N PHE A 294 -11.93 14.89 3.96
CA PHE A 294 -12.84 15.73 3.20
C PHE A 294 -14.31 15.48 3.55
N ASP A 295 -14.70 14.22 3.75
CA ASP A 295 -16.05 13.87 4.17
C ASP A 295 -16.34 14.39 5.58
N ALA A 296 -15.40 14.23 6.52
CA ALA A 296 -15.51 14.78 7.87
C ALA A 296 -15.68 16.31 7.86
N LEU A 297 -14.97 17.01 6.97
CA LEU A 297 -15.09 18.47 6.82
C LEU A 297 -16.40 18.89 6.16
N ALA A 298 -16.85 18.16 5.14
CA ALA A 298 -18.11 18.42 4.45
C ALA A 298 -19.32 18.21 5.38
N LEU A 299 -19.29 17.19 6.24
CA LEU A 299 -20.33 16.98 7.25
C LEU A 299 -20.38 18.15 8.25
N ARG A 300 -19.22 18.62 8.70
CA ARG A 300 -19.14 19.75 9.64
C ARG A 300 -19.65 21.05 9.03
N SER A 301 -19.29 21.38 7.79
CA SER A 301 -19.78 22.60 7.15
C SER A 301 -21.31 22.61 7.00
N ARG A 302 -21.92 21.44 6.78
CA ARG A 302 -23.38 21.27 6.75
C ARG A 302 -24.01 21.49 8.13
N LEU A 303 -23.42 20.95 9.19
CA LEU A 303 -23.92 21.14 10.57
C LEU A 303 -23.83 22.60 11.02
N PHE A 304 -22.73 23.30 10.70
CA PHE A 304 -22.60 24.74 10.99
C PHE A 304 -23.64 25.59 10.24
N SER A 305 -23.95 25.24 8.98
CA SER A 305 -24.96 25.92 8.17
C SER A 305 -26.40 25.71 8.69
N GLN A 306 -26.66 24.59 9.37
CA GLN A 306 -27.96 24.32 9.99
C GLN A 306 -28.13 24.95 11.38
N SER A 307 -27.04 25.16 12.13
CA SER A 307 -27.06 25.76 13.48
C SER A 307 -27.16 27.30 13.47
N THR A 308 -27.10 27.93 12.28
CA THR A 308 -27.18 29.39 12.09
C THR A 308 -28.53 29.85 11.50
N LYS A 309 -29.56 29.02 11.60
CA LYS A 309 -30.97 29.36 11.34
C LYS A 309 -31.79 29.10 12.58
#